data_AF-D3YVV4-F1
#
_entry.id   AF-D3YVV4-F1
#
_cell.length_a   1.000
_cell.length_b   1.000
_cell.length_c   1.000
_cell.angle_alpha   90.00
_cell.angle_beta   90.00
_cell.angle_gamma   90.00
#
_symmetry.space_group_name_H-M   'P 1'
#
loop_
_entity.id
_entity.type
_entity.pdbx_description
1 polymer ?
#
loop_
_entity_poly.entity_id
_entity_poly.type
_entity_poly.pdbx_seq_one_letter_code
_entity_poly.pdbx_strand_id
1 'polypeptide(L)'
;MNNNYAPGFKYEDFVVLFTAKYFNANQWADILQASGAKYVVFTSKHHEGFTMWGSDRSWNWNAVDEGPKRDIVKELEVAVRNRTGLHFGLYYSLF
;
A
#
# COMPACT_ATOMS: atom_id res chain seq x y z
N MET A 1 -2.84 21.92 -3.42
CA MET A 1 -4.02 21.75 -2.56
C MET A 1 -5.12 22.76 -2.88
N ASN A 2 -4.84 24.06 -2.79
CA ASN A 2 -5.87 25.12 -2.80
C ASN A 2 -6.81 25.21 -4.02
N ASN A 3 -6.41 24.70 -5.19
CA ASN A 3 -7.25 24.74 -6.39
C ASN A 3 -8.23 23.56 -6.49
N ASN A 4 -7.97 22.46 -5.79
CA ASN A 4 -8.67 21.19 -5.95
C ASN A 4 -9.32 20.67 -4.67
N TYR A 5 -8.99 21.25 -3.52
CA TYR A 5 -9.47 20.83 -2.20
C TYR A 5 -9.98 22.03 -1.40
N ALA A 6 -10.92 21.78 -0.50
CA ALA A 6 -11.52 22.82 0.33
C ALA A 6 -10.45 23.62 1.12
N PRO A 7 -10.70 24.91 1.41
CA PRO A 7 -9.80 25.68 2.26
C PRO A 7 -9.55 24.97 3.59
N GLY A 8 -8.28 24.85 3.97
CA GLY A 8 -7.86 24.19 5.21
C GLY A 8 -7.65 22.67 5.12
N PHE A 9 -7.88 22.04 3.96
CA PHE A 9 -7.63 20.62 3.75
C PHE A 9 -6.13 20.30 3.84
N LYS A 10 -5.78 19.32 4.69
CA LYS A 10 -4.41 18.87 4.96
C LYS A 10 -4.12 17.53 4.30
N TYR A 11 -2.86 17.12 4.28
CA TYR A 11 -2.48 15.85 3.65
C TYR A 11 -3.05 14.65 4.43
N GLU A 12 -3.14 14.77 5.75
CA GLU A 12 -3.66 13.77 6.66
C GLU A 12 -5.14 13.46 6.42
N ASP A 13 -5.89 14.44 5.92
CA ASP A 13 -7.31 14.27 5.57
C ASP A 13 -7.50 13.29 4.39
N PHE A 14 -6.45 12.97 3.62
CA PHE A 14 -6.51 11.94 2.58
C PHE A 14 -6.64 10.52 3.14
N VAL A 15 -6.17 10.26 4.36
CA VAL A 15 -6.12 8.89 4.89
C VAL A 15 -7.51 8.27 4.99
N VAL A 16 -8.51 9.04 5.45
CA VAL A 16 -9.90 8.56 5.52
C VAL A 16 -10.54 8.38 4.14
N LEU A 17 -10.00 9.02 3.10
CA LEU A 17 -10.45 8.87 1.71
C LEU A 17 -9.77 7.69 1.01
N PHE A 18 -8.60 7.28 1.48
CA PHE A 18 -7.85 6.15 0.94
C PHE A 18 -8.45 4.82 1.40
N THR A 19 -9.47 4.33 0.70
CA THR A 19 -10.21 3.11 1.08
C THR A 19 -9.70 1.84 0.41
N ALA A 20 -8.89 1.96 -0.65
CA ALA A 20 -8.47 0.85 -1.51
C ALA A 20 -9.66 -0.06 -1.95
N LYS A 21 -10.85 0.52 -2.18
CA LYS A 21 -12.11 -0.20 -2.42
C LYS A 21 -12.04 -1.29 -3.50
N TYR A 22 -11.28 -1.04 -4.57
CA TYR A 22 -11.15 -1.97 -5.70
C TYR A 22 -9.79 -2.67 -5.73
N PHE A 23 -8.97 -2.53 -4.69
CA PHE A 23 -7.69 -3.22 -4.62
C PHE A 23 -7.90 -4.73 -4.42
N ASN A 24 -7.29 -5.51 -5.32
CA ASN A 24 -7.26 -6.97 -5.28
C ASN A 24 -5.83 -7.47 -5.54
N ALA A 25 -5.19 -7.98 -4.50
CA ALA A 25 -3.82 -8.49 -4.57
C ALA A 25 -3.65 -9.67 -5.56
N ASN A 26 -4.65 -10.54 -5.68
CA ASN A 26 -4.60 -11.66 -6.63
C ASN A 26 -4.61 -11.18 -8.08
N GLN A 27 -5.43 -10.17 -8.38
CA GLN A 27 -5.45 -9.55 -9.72
C GLN A 27 -4.10 -8.93 -10.05
N TRP A 28 -3.46 -8.26 -9.08
CA TRP A 28 -2.12 -7.71 -9.28
C TRP A 28 -1.08 -8.80 -9.52
N ALA A 29 -1.09 -9.87 -8.73
CA ALA A 29 -0.20 -11.02 -8.91
C ALA A 29 -0.34 -11.62 -10.32
N ASP A 30 -1.57 -11.80 -10.81
CA ASP A 30 -1.84 -12.34 -12.14
C ASP A 30 -1.31 -11.41 -13.25
N ILE A 31 -1.51 -10.10 -13.14
CA ILE A 31 -1.00 -9.10 -14.10
C ILE A 31 0.54 -9.07 -14.08
N LEU A 32 1.16 -9.10 -12.89
CA LEU A 32 2.61 -9.07 -12.74
C LEU A 32 3.24 -10.34 -13.36
N GLN A 33 2.67 -11.51 -13.11
CA GLN A 33 3.11 -12.76 -13.74
C GLN A 33 2.94 -12.72 -15.27
N ALA A 34 1.81 -12.21 -15.76
CA ALA A 34 1.54 -12.10 -17.20
C ALA A 34 2.47 -11.10 -17.91
N SER A 35 2.96 -10.07 -17.21
CA SER A 35 3.92 -9.10 -17.77
C SER A 35 5.30 -9.71 -18.05
N GLY A 36 5.60 -10.90 -17.52
CA GLY A 36 6.92 -11.53 -17.62
C GLY A 36 7.94 -11.05 -16.57
N ALA A 37 7.53 -10.16 -15.66
CA ALA A 37 8.34 -9.72 -14.53
C ALA A 37 8.84 -10.91 -13.68
N LYS A 38 10.00 -10.73 -13.06
CA LYS A 38 10.64 -11.75 -12.19
C LYS A 38 10.61 -11.39 -10.72
N TYR A 39 10.32 -10.12 -10.42
CA TYR A 39 10.16 -9.63 -9.07
C TYR A 39 9.26 -8.39 -9.07
N VAL A 40 8.72 -8.06 -7.91
CA VAL A 40 8.01 -6.81 -7.65
C VAL A 40 8.54 -6.21 -6.34
N VAL A 41 8.69 -4.89 -6.31
CA VAL A 41 9.06 -4.16 -5.09
C VAL A 41 7.91 -3.21 -4.75
N PHE A 42 7.24 -3.45 -3.64
CA PHE A 42 6.08 -2.65 -3.21
C PHE A 42 6.49 -1.61 -2.17
N THR A 43 6.00 -0.38 -2.32
CA THR A 43 6.19 0.70 -1.36
C THR A 43 5.46 0.36 -0.06
N SER A 44 6.19 -0.16 0.92
CA SER A 44 5.63 -0.44 2.24
C SER A 44 5.43 0.85 3.02
N LYS A 45 6.40 1.76 2.96
CA LYS A 45 6.34 3.10 3.56
C LYS A 45 7.11 4.09 2.69
N HIS A 46 6.52 5.24 2.42
CA HIS A 46 7.17 6.33 1.70
C HIS A 46 7.48 7.51 2.65
N HIS A 47 7.91 8.65 2.13
CA HIS A 47 8.45 9.79 2.90
C HIS A 47 7.42 10.44 3.85
N GLU A 48 6.12 10.31 3.57
CA GLU A 48 5.05 10.75 4.46
C GLU A 48 4.88 9.87 5.71
N GLY A 49 5.59 8.74 5.78
CA GLY A 49 5.63 7.87 6.95
C GLY A 49 4.44 6.92 7.11
N PHE A 50 3.44 6.99 6.23
CA PHE A 50 2.27 6.11 6.28
C PHE A 50 2.66 4.68 5.89
N THR A 51 2.36 3.70 6.73
CA THR A 51 2.73 2.30 6.47
C THR A 51 1.56 1.54 5.86
N MET A 52 1.84 0.76 4.81
CA MET A 52 0.88 -0.10 4.13
C MET A 52 0.60 -1.43 4.86
N TRP A 53 1.13 -1.57 6.09
CA TRP A 53 0.93 -2.67 7.02
C TRP A 53 0.70 -2.12 8.44
N GLY A 54 0.19 -2.94 9.35
CA GLY A 54 0.01 -2.55 10.76
C GLY A 54 1.35 -2.41 11.48
N SER A 55 1.73 -1.19 11.86
CA SER A 55 3.04 -0.87 12.43
C SER A 55 2.90 -0.30 13.85
N ASP A 56 3.52 -0.96 14.83
CA ASP A 56 3.59 -0.45 16.21
C ASP A 56 4.36 0.87 16.31
N ARG A 57 5.19 1.20 15.30
CA ARG A 57 5.98 2.44 15.24
C ARG A 57 5.25 3.59 14.57
N SER A 58 4.29 3.27 13.69
CA SER A 58 3.42 4.24 13.01
C SER A 58 1.97 4.03 13.46
N TRP A 59 1.79 3.93 14.78
CA TRP A 59 0.48 3.72 15.38
C TRP A 59 -0.49 4.82 14.94
N ASN A 60 -1.69 4.42 14.51
CA ASN A 60 -2.72 5.31 13.98
C ASN A 60 -2.34 6.09 12.70
N TRP A 61 -1.25 5.67 12.03
CA TRP A 61 -0.80 6.23 10.74
C TRP A 61 -0.38 5.10 9.81
N ASN A 62 -1.32 4.16 9.59
CA ASN A 62 -1.11 2.99 8.75
C ASN A 62 -2.42 2.44 8.17
N ALA A 63 -2.30 1.58 7.14
CA ALA A 63 -3.44 1.05 6.38
C ALA A 63 -4.35 0.07 7.14
N VAL A 64 -3.88 -0.48 8.27
CA VAL A 64 -4.69 -1.36 9.13
C VAL A 64 -5.52 -0.52 10.09
N ASP A 65 -4.89 0.46 10.72
CA ASP A 65 -5.55 1.34 11.68
C ASP A 65 -6.47 2.33 10.99
N GLU A 66 -6.10 2.84 9.80
CA GLU A 66 -6.83 3.89 9.07
C GLU A 66 -6.94 3.63 7.56
N GLY A 67 -7.90 4.30 6.91
CA GLY A 67 -8.14 4.17 5.47
C GLY A 67 -8.64 2.78 5.05
N PRO A 68 -7.83 1.91 4.40
CA PRO A 68 -8.31 0.62 3.88
C PRO A 68 -8.75 -0.40 4.94
N LYS A 69 -8.31 -0.23 6.19
CA LYS A 69 -8.50 -1.19 7.30
C LYS A 69 -8.01 -2.60 6.96
N ARG A 70 -6.89 -2.69 6.24
CA ARG A 70 -6.33 -3.90 5.65
C ARG A 70 -4.80 -3.86 5.65
N ASP A 71 -4.17 -5.00 5.83
CA ASP A 71 -2.72 -5.15 5.65
C ASP A 71 -2.41 -5.41 4.16
N ILE A 72 -2.23 -4.33 3.40
CA ILE A 72 -2.02 -4.37 1.96
C ILE A 72 -0.69 -5.06 1.61
N VAL A 73 0.34 -4.86 2.43
CA VAL A 73 1.63 -5.56 2.26
C VAL A 73 1.43 -7.07 2.38
N LYS A 74 0.73 -7.53 3.42
CA LYS A 74 0.52 -8.95 3.64
C LYS A 74 -0.32 -9.59 2.53
N GLU A 75 -1.38 -8.92 2.10
CA GLU A 75 -2.22 -9.40 1.01
C GLU A 75 -1.43 -9.57 -0.29
N LEU A 76 -0.60 -8.58 -0.65
CA LEU A 76 0.21 -8.65 -1.87
C LEU A 76 1.33 -9.68 -1.76
N GLU A 77 2.00 -9.78 -0.60
CA GLU A 77 2.99 -10.82 -0.34
C GLU A 77 2.38 -12.22 -0.58
N VAL A 78 1.24 -12.50 0.04
CA VAL A 78 0.57 -13.81 -0.04
C VAL A 78 0.13 -14.08 -1.47
N ALA A 79 -0.47 -13.11 -2.16
CA ALA A 79 -0.91 -13.28 -3.54
C ALA A 79 0.26 -13.57 -4.49
N VAL A 80 1.35 -12.80 -4.40
CA VAL A 80 2.53 -12.98 -5.26
C VAL A 80 3.20 -14.32 -4.98
N ARG A 81 3.46 -14.67 -3.72
CA ARG A 81 4.14 -15.93 -3.36
C ARG A 81 3.34 -17.18 -3.69
N ASN A 82 2.00 -17.13 -3.56
CA ASN A 82 1.18 -18.33 -3.74
C ASN A 82 0.73 -18.55 -5.19
N ARG A 83 0.69 -17.51 -6.02
CA ARG A 83 0.15 -17.58 -7.39
C ARG A 83 1.20 -17.49 -8.48
N THR A 84 2.41 -17.05 -8.14
CA THR A 84 3.42 -16.69 -9.13
C THR A 84 4.79 -17.24 -8.77
N GLY A 85 5.71 -17.23 -9.74
CA GLY A 85 7.13 -17.49 -9.50
C GLY A 85 7.95 -16.25 -9.19
N LEU A 86 7.33 -15.10 -8.90
CA LEU A 86 8.03 -13.83 -8.73
C LEU A 86 8.62 -13.70 -7.32
N HIS A 87 9.75 -13.01 -7.21
CA HIS A 87 10.26 -12.55 -5.93
C HIS A 87 9.48 -11.33 -5.45
N PHE A 88 9.04 -11.36 -4.18
CA PHE A 88 8.38 -10.23 -3.54
C PHE A 88 9.38 -9.44 -2.69
N GLY A 89 9.53 -8.15 -2.97
CA GLY A 89 10.38 -7.21 -2.24
C GLY A 89 9.59 -6.02 -1.72
N LEU A 90 10.18 -5.31 -0.75
CA LEU A 90 9.60 -4.11 -0.17
C LEU A 90 10.57 -2.94 -0.30
N TYR A 91 10.02 -1.80 -0.70
CA TYR A 91 10.68 -0.51 -0.59
C TYR A 91 10.25 0.15 0.73
N TYR A 92 11.21 0.68 1.47
CA TYR A 92 10.99 1.40 2.72
C TYR A 92 11.81 2.70 2.72
N SER A 93 11.14 3.84 2.84
CA SER A 93 11.84 5.12 3.03
C SER A 93 12.34 5.26 4.46
N LEU A 94 13.65 5.41 4.64
CA LEU A 94 14.27 5.54 5.97
C LEU A 94 14.06 6.93 6.60
N PHE A 95 13.99 7.97 5.76
CA PHE A 95 13.97 9.38 6.16
C PHE A 95 12.66 10.04 5.74
#